data_AF-A0A2J8L135-F1
#
_entry.id   AF-A0A2J8L135-F1
#
_cell.length_a   1.000
_cell.length_b   1.000
_cell.length_c   1.000
_cell.angle_alpha   90.00
_cell.angle_beta   90.00
_cell.angle_gamma   90.00
#
_symmetry.space_group_name_H-M   'P 1'
#
loop_
_entity.id
_entity.type
_entity.pdbx_description
1 polymer ?
#
loop_
_entity_poly.entity_id
_entity_poly.type
_entity_poly.pdbx_seq_one_letter_code
_entity_poly.pdbx_strand_id
1 'polypeptide(L)'
;MHGDYTLTLRKGGNNKLIKIFHRDGKYGFSDPLTFNSVVELINHYRNESLAQYNPKLDVKLLYPVSKYQQDQVVKEDNIEAVGKKLHEYNTQFQEKSREYDRLYEEYTRTSQEIQMKRTAIEAFNETIKIFEEQCQT
;
A
#
# COMPACT_ATOMS: atom_id res chain seq x y z
N MET A 1 -31.93 -4.93 -8.03
CA MET A 1 -30.51 -5.34 -8.08
C MET A 1 -30.02 -5.50 -6.64
N HIS A 2 -30.09 -6.70 -6.07
CA HIS A 2 -29.55 -6.93 -4.72
C HIS A 2 -28.08 -7.34 -4.88
N GLY A 3 -27.19 -6.37 -4.67
CA GLY A 3 -25.75 -6.58 -4.80
C GLY A 3 -25.19 -7.34 -3.60
N ASP A 4 -24.34 -8.32 -3.88
CA ASP A 4 -23.43 -8.89 -2.89
C ASP A 4 -22.45 -7.81 -2.43
N TYR A 5 -22.31 -7.61 -1.12
CA TYR A 5 -21.30 -6.69 -0.57
C TYR A 5 -20.04 -7.47 -0.19
N THR A 6 -18.89 -6.79 -0.18
CA THR A 6 -17.63 -7.34 0.32
C THR A 6 -17.09 -6.45 1.43
N LEU A 7 -16.88 -7.02 2.61
CA LEU A 7 -16.15 -6.39 3.69
C LEU A 7 -14.67 -6.71 3.53
N THR A 8 -13.85 -5.68 3.32
CA THR A 8 -12.39 -5.81 3.37
C THR A 8 -11.88 -5.25 4.70
N LEU A 9 -11.12 -6.04 5.45
CA LEU A 9 -10.54 -5.62 6.73
C LEU A 9 -9.09 -6.10 6.86
N ARG A 10 -8.31 -5.44 7.72
CA ARG A 10 -6.89 -5.77 7.94
C ARG A 10 -6.71 -6.61 9.20
N LYS A 11 -6.05 -7.77 9.09
CA LYS A 11 -5.63 -8.61 10.23
C LYS A 11 -4.25 -9.22 9.94
N GLY A 12 -3.32 -9.05 10.87
CA GLY A 12 -1.97 -9.63 10.77
C GLY A 12 -1.25 -9.20 9.48
N GLY A 13 -1.30 -7.90 9.16
CA GLY A 13 -0.70 -7.33 7.95
C GLY A 13 -1.45 -7.57 6.64
N ASN A 14 -2.39 -8.52 6.60
CA ASN A 14 -3.08 -8.94 5.39
C ASN A 14 -4.49 -8.37 5.26
N ASN A 15 -4.95 -8.18 4.02
CA ASN A 15 -6.34 -7.87 3.71
C ASN A 15 -7.17 -9.15 3.68
N LYS A 16 -8.27 -9.16 4.42
CA LYS A 16 -9.24 -10.25 4.47
C LYS A 16 -10.51 -9.78 3.78
N LEU A 17 -10.96 -10.54 2.79
CA LEU A 17 -12.18 -10.30 2.05
C LEU A 17 -13.25 -11.24 2.61
N ILE A 18 -14.38 -10.66 3.03
CA ILE A 18 -15.51 -11.41 3.57
C ILE A 18 -16.75 -11.02 2.76
N LYS A 19 -17.39 -12.02 2.14
CA LYS A 19 -18.64 -11.82 1.42
C LYS A 19 -19.77 -11.59 2.43
N ILE A 20 -20.59 -10.58 2.18
CA ILE A 20 -21.84 -10.35 2.90
C ILE A 20 -22.96 -10.89 2.01
N PHE A 21 -23.59 -11.96 2.49
CA PHE A 21 -24.73 -12.56 1.84
C PHE A 21 -26.01 -11.80 2.17
N HIS A 22 -26.95 -11.83 1.23
CA HIS A 22 -28.29 -11.26 1.38
C HIS A 22 -29.34 -12.30 0.97
N ARG A 23 -30.29 -12.58 1.86
CA ARG A 23 -31.44 -13.48 1.62
C ARG A 23 -32.62 -13.01 2.47
N ASP A 24 -33.80 -12.92 1.89
CA ASP A 24 -35.06 -12.58 2.59
C ASP A 24 -34.99 -11.31 3.45
N GLY A 25 -34.31 -10.27 2.96
CA GLY A 25 -34.13 -9.00 3.69
C GLY A 25 -33.13 -9.08 4.85
N LYS A 26 -32.44 -10.21 5.01
CA LYS A 26 -31.42 -10.44 6.03
C LYS A 26 -30.02 -10.45 5.44
N TYR A 27 -29.05 -10.06 6.26
CA TYR A 27 -27.64 -9.95 5.92
C TYR A 27 -26.77 -10.72 6.92
N GLY A 28 -25.62 -11.21 6.46
CA GLY A 28 -24.66 -11.92 7.30
C GLY A 28 -23.47 -12.48 6.51
N PHE A 29 -22.48 -13.01 7.22
CA PHE A 29 -21.29 -13.64 6.62
C PHE A 29 -21.48 -15.14 6.33
N SER A 30 -22.43 -15.78 7.01
CA SER A 30 -22.80 -17.19 6.84
C SER A 30 -24.21 -17.40 7.36
N ASP A 31 -24.89 -18.46 6.90
CA ASP A 31 -26.20 -18.85 7.45
C ASP A 31 -26.07 -19.24 8.95
N PRO A 32 -27.05 -18.89 9.81
CA PRO A 32 -28.24 -18.09 9.51
C PRO A 32 -27.93 -16.58 9.40
N LEU A 33 -28.55 -15.90 8.42
CA LEU A 33 -28.44 -14.43 8.27
C LEU A 33 -29.33 -13.73 9.31
N THR A 34 -28.73 -13.03 10.27
CA THR A 34 -29.46 -12.49 11.43
C THR A 34 -29.75 -10.98 11.34
N PHE A 35 -28.95 -10.21 10.60
CA PHE A 35 -29.02 -8.75 10.59
C PHE A 35 -30.02 -8.21 9.58
N ASN A 36 -30.72 -7.12 9.88
CA ASN A 36 -31.73 -6.51 9.00
C ASN A 36 -31.11 -5.54 7.98
N SER A 37 -29.86 -5.13 8.18
CA SER A 37 -29.13 -4.28 7.26
C SER A 37 -27.62 -4.49 7.36
N VAL A 38 -26.89 -4.10 6.31
CA VAL A 38 -25.42 -4.04 6.34
C VAL A 38 -24.93 -3.07 7.41
N VAL A 39 -25.64 -1.97 7.65
CA VAL A 39 -25.27 -0.99 8.70
C VAL A 39 -25.32 -1.62 10.08
N GLU A 40 -26.37 -2.39 10.37
CA GLU A 40 -26.52 -3.14 11.62
C GLU A 40 -25.41 -4.19 11.79
N LEU A 41 -25.15 -4.99 10.74
CA LEU A 41 -24.06 -5.96 10.70
C LEU A 41 -22.70 -5.32 11.00
N ILE A 42 -22.37 -4.22 10.33
CA ILE A 42 -21.10 -3.52 10.52
C ILE A 42 -21.02 -2.95 11.93
N ASN A 43 -22.04 -2.23 12.40
CA ASN A 43 -22.04 -1.62 13.74
C ASN A 43 -21.96 -2.65 14.86
N HIS A 44 -22.56 -3.84 14.70
CA HIS A 44 -22.38 -4.96 15.63
C HIS A 44 -20.89 -5.30 15.78
N TYR A 45 -20.20 -5.59 14.67
CA TYR A 45 -18.77 -5.96 14.68
C TYR A 45 -17.81 -4.78 14.90
N ARG A 46 -18.30 -3.54 15.04
CA ARG A 46 -17.50 -2.44 15.61
C ARG A 46 -17.34 -2.59 17.12
N ASN A 47 -18.37 -3.11 17.79
CA ASN A 47 -18.39 -3.29 19.23
C ASN A 47 -18.01 -4.71 19.65
N GLU A 48 -18.34 -5.70 18.82
CA GLU A 48 -18.08 -7.13 19.04
C GLU A 48 -16.95 -7.67 18.16
N SER A 49 -16.24 -8.68 18.64
CA SER A 49 -15.16 -9.32 17.88
C SER A 49 -15.70 -10.19 16.76
N LEU A 50 -15.07 -10.13 15.58
CA LEU A 50 -15.29 -11.07 14.48
C LEU A 50 -14.94 -12.52 14.83
N ALA A 51 -14.32 -12.77 15.99
CA ALA A 51 -14.16 -14.12 16.55
C ALA A 51 -15.50 -14.88 16.67
N GLN A 52 -16.62 -14.17 16.88
CA GLN A 52 -17.98 -14.74 16.90
C GLN A 52 -18.34 -15.42 15.57
N TYR A 53 -17.84 -14.90 14.45
CA TYR A 53 -18.00 -15.49 13.12
C TYR A 53 -16.88 -16.49 12.82
N ASN A 54 -15.63 -16.13 13.09
CA ASN A 54 -14.47 -16.97 12.83
C ASN A 54 -13.38 -16.71 13.88
N PRO A 55 -13.03 -17.70 14.74
CA PRO A 55 -12.03 -17.54 15.79
C PRO A 55 -10.65 -17.03 15.33
N LYS A 56 -10.28 -17.27 14.06
CA LYS A 56 -9.02 -16.76 13.48
C LYS A 56 -9.05 -15.23 13.21
N LEU A 57 -10.23 -14.62 13.25
CA LEU A 57 -10.47 -13.20 13.05
C LEU A 57 -10.83 -12.52 14.36
N ASP A 58 -10.06 -12.76 15.42
CA ASP A 58 -10.25 -12.04 16.68
C ASP A 58 -9.80 -10.57 16.57
N VAL A 59 -10.67 -9.74 16.01
CA VAL A 59 -10.55 -8.29 15.79
C VAL A 59 -11.94 -7.66 15.71
N LYS A 60 -12.02 -6.38 16.06
CA LYS A 60 -13.20 -5.53 15.85
C LYS A 60 -12.98 -4.60 14.64
N LEU A 61 -14.07 -4.07 14.09
CA LEU A 61 -14.07 -3.09 13.00
C LEU A 61 -13.78 -1.67 13.52
N LEU A 62 -12.56 -1.44 13.98
CA LEU A 62 -12.18 -0.23 14.72
C LEU A 62 -12.08 1.02 13.82
N TYR A 63 -11.43 0.90 12.67
CA TYR A 63 -11.01 2.07 11.86
C TYR A 63 -11.70 2.05 10.48
N PRO A 64 -12.83 2.77 10.32
CA PRO A 64 -13.48 2.87 9.02
C PRO A 64 -12.63 3.71 8.05
N VAL A 65 -12.55 3.29 6.79
CA VAL A 65 -12.05 4.17 5.72
C VAL A 65 -13.24 5.00 5.24
N SER A 66 -13.26 6.28 5.61
CA SER A 66 -14.37 7.18 5.29
C SER A 66 -14.27 7.68 3.85
N LYS A 67 -15.39 7.63 3.11
CA LYS A 67 -15.48 8.31 1.80
C LYS A 67 -15.41 9.84 1.91
N TYR A 68 -15.71 10.38 3.09
CA TYR A 68 -15.63 11.81 3.41
C TYR A 68 -14.23 12.22 3.92
N GLN A 69 -13.24 11.32 3.84
CA GLN A 69 -11.87 11.65 4.25
C GLN A 69 -11.30 12.79 3.39
N GLN A 70 -11.69 12.87 2.11
CA GLN A 70 -11.24 13.93 1.21
C GLN A 70 -11.81 15.30 1.59
N ASP A 71 -13.06 15.37 2.07
CA ASP A 71 -13.70 16.61 2.51
C ASP A 71 -13.00 17.23 3.74
N GLN A 72 -12.27 16.43 4.52
CA GLN A 72 -11.43 16.94 5.62
C GLN A 72 -10.12 17.58 5.13
N VAL A 73 -9.65 17.17 3.96
CA VAL A 73 -8.37 17.61 3.35
C VAL A 73 -8.61 18.78 2.40
N VAL A 74 -9.67 18.72 1.60
CA VAL A 74 -10.06 19.76 0.65
C VAL A 74 -11.25 20.52 1.24
N LYS A 75 -10.97 21.65 1.90
CA LYS A 75 -11.99 22.51 2.53
C LYS A 75 -12.62 23.54 1.57
N GLU A 76 -12.38 23.38 0.27
CA GLU A 76 -12.82 24.31 -0.75
C GLU A 76 -14.12 23.79 -1.37
N ASP A 77 -15.21 24.54 -1.22
CA ASP A 77 -16.52 24.13 -1.74
C ASP A 77 -16.72 24.50 -3.23
N ASN A 78 -15.84 25.34 -3.78
CA ASN A 78 -15.90 25.74 -5.20
C ASN A 78 -15.16 24.73 -6.09
N ILE A 79 -15.92 24.05 -6.95
CA ILE A 79 -15.44 23.05 -7.92
C ILE A 79 -14.31 23.60 -8.81
N GLU A 80 -14.42 24.86 -9.27
CA GLU A 80 -13.40 25.46 -10.13
C GLU A 80 -12.08 25.68 -9.38
N ALA A 81 -12.15 26.13 -8.13
CA ALA A 81 -10.99 26.34 -7.28
C ALA A 81 -10.32 25.01 -6.91
N VAL A 82 -11.11 23.96 -6.63
CA VAL A 82 -10.61 22.60 -6.44
C VAL A 82 -9.92 22.08 -7.70
N GLY A 83 -10.53 22.29 -8.87
CA GLY A 83 -9.95 21.89 -10.16
C GLY A 83 -8.60 22.56 -10.43
N LYS A 84 -8.47 23.85 -10.12
CA LYS A 84 -7.20 24.57 -10.22
C LYS A 84 -6.14 24.01 -9.28
N LYS A 85 -6.48 23.80 -7.99
CA LYS A 85 -5.56 23.18 -7.01
C LYS A 85 -5.13 21.78 -7.43
N LEU A 86 -6.05 20.97 -7.97
CA LEU A 86 -5.74 19.64 -8.49
C LEU A 86 -4.71 19.72 -9.62
N HIS A 87 -4.89 20.65 -10.56
CA HIS A 87 -3.93 20.88 -11.64
C HIS A 87 -2.55 21.30 -11.11
N GLU A 88 -2.51 22.23 -10.15
CA GLU A 88 -1.27 22.68 -9.50
C GLU A 88 -0.54 21.52 -8.80
N TYR A 89 -1.24 20.74 -7.97
CA TYR A 89 -0.65 19.58 -7.29
C TYR A 89 -0.19 18.50 -8.26
N ASN A 90 -0.95 18.24 -9.33
CA ASN A 90 -0.54 17.28 -10.35
C ASN A 90 0.73 17.74 -11.07
N THR A 91 0.86 19.02 -11.38
CA THR A 91 2.08 19.58 -12.00
C THR A 91 3.28 19.42 -11.06
N GLN A 92 3.14 19.75 -9.78
CA GLN A 92 4.19 19.56 -8.77
C GLN A 92 4.58 18.08 -8.61
N PHE A 93 3.60 17.17 -8.61
CA PHE A 93 3.85 15.73 -8.55
C PHE A 93 4.64 15.26 -9.77
N GLN A 94 4.28 15.73 -10.98
CA GLN A 94 5.00 15.38 -12.20
C GLN A 94 6.43 15.92 -12.22
N GLU A 95 6.66 17.14 -11.72
CA GLU A 95 8.01 17.70 -11.57
C GLU A 95 8.86 16.85 -10.64
N LYS A 96 8.31 16.47 -9.48
CA LYS A 96 9.00 15.58 -8.52
C LYS A 96 9.24 14.19 -9.08
N SER A 97 8.30 13.66 -9.87
CA SER A 97 8.49 12.37 -10.55
C SER A 97 9.64 12.43 -11.56
N ARG A 98 9.73 13.49 -12.37
CA ARG A 98 10.85 13.66 -13.33
C ARG A 98 12.19 13.85 -12.61
N GLU A 99 12.20 14.55 -11.49
CA GLU A 99 13.40 14.71 -10.65
C GLU A 99 13.84 13.35 -10.08
N TYR A 100 12.89 12.56 -9.58
CA TYR A 100 13.15 11.19 -9.10
C TYR A 100 13.76 10.32 -10.20
N ASP A 101 13.19 10.33 -11.41
CA ASP A 101 13.69 9.53 -12.53
C ASP A 101 15.15 9.89 -12.89
N ARG A 102 15.48 11.20 -12.94
CA ARG A 102 16.84 11.67 -13.21
C ARG A 102 17.84 11.21 -12.14
N LEU A 103 17.46 11.34 -10.86
CA LEU A 103 18.29 10.90 -9.74
C LEU A 103 18.48 9.37 -9.76
N TYR A 104 17.44 8.63 -10.15
CA TYR A 104 17.50 7.17 -10.25
C TYR A 104 18.42 6.70 -11.38
N GLU A 105 18.42 7.40 -12.52
CA GLU A 105 19.38 7.15 -13.62
C GLU A 105 20.83 7.42 -13.18
N GLU A 106 21.08 8.53 -12.50
CA GLU A 106 22.41 8.87 -11.98
C GLU A 106 22.87 7.89 -10.91
N TYR A 107 21.98 7.49 -10.00
CA TYR A 107 22.24 6.46 -9.01
C TYR A 107 22.65 5.14 -9.67
N THR A 108 21.91 4.70 -10.69
CA THR A 108 22.17 3.44 -11.39
C THR A 108 23.52 3.49 -12.12
N ARG A 109 23.81 4.59 -12.82
CA ARG A 109 25.11 4.82 -13.48
C ARG A 109 26.26 4.80 -12.48
N THR A 110 26.14 5.55 -11.38
CA THR A 110 27.17 5.61 -10.34
C THR A 110 27.41 4.25 -9.70
N SER A 111 26.34 3.48 -9.47
CA SER A 111 26.42 2.11 -8.94
C SER A 111 27.21 1.19 -9.88
N GLN A 112 26.97 1.28 -11.20
CA GLN A 112 27.74 0.52 -12.19
C GLN A 112 29.21 0.94 -12.23
N GLU A 113 29.52 2.23 -12.20
CA GLU A 113 30.90 2.72 -12.15
C GLU A 113 31.65 2.26 -10.90
N ILE A 114 30.98 2.26 -9.74
CA ILE A 114 31.54 1.73 -8.48
C ILE A 114 31.86 0.25 -8.65
N GLN A 115 30.97 -0.53 -9.25
CA GLN A 115 31.20 -1.96 -9.48
C GLN A 115 32.40 -2.19 -10.40
N MET A 116 32.53 -1.42 -11.49
CA MET A 116 33.69 -1.49 -12.39
C MET A 116 34.99 -1.13 -11.67
N LYS A 117 34.99 -0.06 -10.86
CA LYS A 117 36.16 0.35 -10.06
C LYS A 117 36.56 -0.71 -9.05
N ARG A 118 35.62 -1.41 -8.43
CA ARG A 118 35.91 -2.53 -7.52
C ARG A 118 36.63 -3.67 -8.25
N THR A 119 36.12 -4.11 -9.40
CA THR A 119 36.78 -5.14 -10.21
C THR A 119 38.17 -4.70 -10.68
N ALA A 120 38.34 -3.43 -11.05
CA ALA A 120 39.65 -2.91 -11.44
C ALA A 120 40.65 -2.95 -10.26
N ILE A 121 40.22 -2.60 -9.05
CA ILE A 121 41.06 -2.67 -7.84
C ILE A 121 41.49 -4.12 -7.56
N GLU A 122 40.58 -5.08 -7.68
CA GLU A 122 40.91 -6.51 -7.51
C GLU A 122 41.95 -6.96 -8.54
N ALA A 123 41.80 -6.56 -9.81
CA ALA A 123 42.76 -6.87 -10.86
C ALA A 123 44.14 -6.23 -10.61
N PHE A 124 44.18 -4.98 -10.11
CA PHE A 124 45.44 -4.32 -9.72
C PHE A 124 46.12 -5.05 -8.57
N ASN A 125 45.37 -5.49 -7.56
CA ASN A 125 45.94 -6.24 -6.43
C ASN A 125 46.56 -7.57 -6.89
N GLU A 126 45.90 -8.31 -7.78
CA GLU A 126 46.47 -9.55 -8.32
C GLU A 126 47.71 -9.27 -9.17
N THR A 127 47.72 -8.17 -9.92
CA THR A 127 48.89 -7.75 -10.70
C THR A 127 50.08 -7.44 -9.79
N ILE A 128 49.88 -6.66 -8.71
CA ILE A 128 50.93 -6.34 -7.73
C ILE A 128 51.51 -7.63 -7.13
N LYS A 129 50.63 -8.57 -6.74
CA LYS A 129 51.05 -9.86 -6.19
C LYS A 129 51.96 -10.64 -7.15
N ILE A 130 51.63 -10.68 -8.44
CA ILE A 130 52.47 -11.32 -9.47
C ILE A 130 53.84 -10.62 -9.55
N PHE A 131 53.89 -9.28 -9.50
CA PHE A 131 55.16 -8.54 -9.51
C PHE A 131 56.00 -8.80 -8.25
N GLU A 132 55.37 -8.88 -7.08
CA GLU A 132 56.05 -9.22 -5.82
C GLU A 132 56.64 -10.64 -5.84
N GLU A 133 55.93 -11.61 -6.40
CA GLU A 133 56.42 -12.99 -6.60
C GLU A 133 57.64 -13.02 -7.54
N GLN A 134 57.65 -12.20 -8.61
CA GLN A 134 58.80 -12.09 -9.50
C GLN A 134 60.04 -11.49 -8.83
N CYS A 135 59.89 -10.54 -7.91
CA CYS A 135 61.02 -9.98 -7.16
C CYS A 135 61.65 -10.97 -6.17
N GLN A 136 60.95 -12.05 -5.81
CA GLN A 136 61.43 -13.10 -4.92
C GLN A 136 62.15 -14.24 -5.66
N THR A 137 62.20 -14.19 -7.00
CA THR A 137 62.91 -15.14 -7.87
C THR A 137 64.26 -14.58 -8.29
#